data_AF-A0A968FQZ4-F1
#
_entry.id   AF-A0A968FQZ4-F1
#
_cell.length_a   1.000
_cell.length_b   1.000
_cell.length_c   1.000
_cell.angle_alpha   90.00
_cell.angle_beta   90.00
_cell.angle_gamma   90.00
#
_symmetry.space_group_name_H-M   'P 1'
#
loop_
_entity.id
_entity.type
_entity.pdbx_description
1 polymer ?
#
loop_
_entity_poly.entity_id
_entity_poly.type
_entity_poly.pdbx_seq_one_letter_code
_entity_poly.pdbx_strand_id
1 'polypeptide(L)'
;LHIIGDIGADGASYKSVEFYGDTIARLSIDSRMTIANMSVEMGAKNGFMEPDEKVLEWLKPRARTDFKVIKADPDANYEAERVYDVSRLEPQVACPHTVDNVKPISQVAGTRVHQAFLGSCVNGRLEDFAVAARLIKGRRVHPDVRFLVFPASMNVYREAMAKGYLTALLEAGAIVMNPGCGPCLGAHGGTLAPGEVCISSSNRNFRGRMGSRDAEIYLGSPATVTAAAIAGEIVDPREM
;
A
#
# COMPACT_ATOMS: atom_id res chain seq x y z
N LEU A 1 -7.73 3.28 0.33
CA LEU A 1 -8.42 3.14 -0.98
C LEU A 1 -9.91 3.34 -0.82
N HIS A 2 -10.66 2.46 -0.14
CA HIS A 2 -12.12 2.61 0.02
C HIS A 2 -12.59 4.03 0.39
N ILE A 3 -12.01 4.62 1.45
CA ILE A 3 -12.31 5.99 1.90
C ILE A 3 -12.07 7.03 0.79
N ILE A 4 -10.96 6.91 0.05
CA ILE A 4 -10.61 7.86 -1.03
C ILE A 4 -11.58 7.72 -2.19
N GLY A 5 -12.02 6.50 -2.51
CA GLY A 5 -13.02 6.26 -3.54
C GLY A 5 -14.41 6.80 -3.18
N ASP A 6 -14.74 6.83 -1.88
CA ASP A 6 -15.99 7.42 -1.39
C ASP A 6 -15.96 8.95 -1.43
N ILE A 7 -14.91 9.58 -0.87
CA ILE A 7 -14.89 11.04 -0.71
C ILE A 7 -14.24 11.80 -1.87
N GLY A 8 -13.55 11.11 -2.77
CA GLY A 8 -12.84 11.70 -3.91
C GLY A 8 -11.47 12.31 -3.55
N ALA A 9 -10.71 12.66 -4.59
CA ALA A 9 -9.35 13.21 -4.45
C ALA A 9 -9.28 14.56 -3.72
N ASP A 10 -10.38 15.34 -3.70
CA ASP A 10 -10.47 16.63 -3.02
C ASP A 10 -11.39 16.60 -1.78
N GLY A 11 -11.88 15.43 -1.38
CA GLY A 11 -12.94 15.29 -0.36
C GLY A 11 -12.57 15.78 1.05
N ALA A 12 -11.28 15.88 1.34
CA ALA A 12 -10.74 16.38 2.60
C ALA A 12 -9.83 17.61 2.43
N SER A 13 -9.93 18.33 1.31
CA SER A 13 -9.16 19.56 1.07
C SER A 13 -9.28 20.56 2.22
N TYR A 14 -8.13 21.05 2.69
CA TYR A 14 -7.97 21.94 3.85
C TYR A 14 -8.38 21.38 5.22
N LYS A 15 -8.59 20.06 5.33
CA LYS A 15 -9.01 19.40 6.58
C LYS A 15 -7.92 18.48 7.11
N SER A 16 -7.91 18.28 8.43
CA SER A 16 -7.20 17.17 9.06
C SER A 16 -8.19 16.02 9.22
N VAL A 17 -7.77 14.80 8.90
CA VAL A 17 -8.61 13.60 9.05
C VAL A 17 -8.09 12.76 10.20
N GLU A 18 -8.96 12.52 11.17
CA GLU A 18 -8.73 11.57 12.24
C GLU A 18 -9.34 10.21 11.85
N PHE A 19 -8.55 9.15 12.01
CA PHE A 19 -9.05 7.78 11.86
C PHE A 19 -9.12 7.12 13.24
N TYR A 20 -10.29 6.66 13.63
CA TYR A 20 -10.52 5.98 14.91
C TYR A 20 -11.52 4.82 14.75
N GLY A 21 -11.74 4.07 15.84
CA GLY A 21 -12.64 2.92 15.91
C GLY A 21 -11.93 1.57 16.00
N ASP A 22 -12.70 0.51 16.24
CA ASP A 22 -12.19 -0.83 16.59
C ASP A 22 -11.23 -1.42 15.55
N THR A 23 -11.52 -1.22 14.25
CA THR A 23 -10.62 -1.66 13.18
C THR A 23 -9.26 -0.98 13.30
N ILE A 24 -9.24 0.35 13.49
CA ILE A 24 -8.00 1.13 13.61
C ILE A 24 -7.20 0.71 14.86
N ALA A 25 -7.88 0.49 15.99
CA ALA A 25 -7.27 0.01 17.22
C ALA A 25 -6.59 -1.36 17.03
N ARG A 26 -7.13 -2.24 16.19
CA ARG A 26 -6.57 -3.57 15.91
C ARG A 26 -5.37 -3.57 14.96
N LEU A 27 -5.21 -2.55 14.12
CA LEU A 27 -4.09 -2.45 13.18
C LEU A 27 -2.72 -2.42 13.87
N SER A 28 -1.70 -2.88 13.15
CA SER A 28 -0.29 -2.65 13.48
C SER A 28 0.09 -1.20 13.17
N ILE A 29 1.25 -0.75 13.66
CA ILE A 29 1.78 0.57 13.32
C ILE A 29 2.04 0.70 11.81
N ASP A 30 2.55 -0.35 11.16
CA ASP A 30 2.84 -0.36 9.73
C ASP A 30 1.55 -0.18 8.89
N SER A 31 0.46 -0.85 9.28
CA SER A 31 -0.85 -0.69 8.66
C SER A 31 -1.46 0.69 8.92
N ARG A 32 -1.25 1.28 10.10
CA ARG A 32 -1.65 2.67 10.38
C ARG A 32 -0.89 3.68 9.52
N MET A 33 0.42 3.47 9.34
CA MET A 33 1.24 4.30 8.47
C MET A 33 0.75 4.27 7.02
N THR A 34 0.25 3.12 6.53
CA THR A 34 -0.37 3.00 5.20
C THR A 34 -1.56 3.96 5.06
N ILE A 35 -2.48 3.95 6.02
CA ILE A 35 -3.70 4.79 5.99
C ILE A 35 -3.33 6.27 6.11
N ALA A 36 -2.47 6.62 7.08
CA ALA A 36 -2.02 7.99 7.26
C ALA A 36 -1.30 8.54 6.02
N ASN A 37 -0.44 7.73 5.38
CA ASN A 37 0.29 8.12 4.17
C ASN A 37 -0.67 8.49 3.02
N MET A 38 -1.71 7.68 2.83
CA MET A 38 -2.69 7.86 1.76
C MET A 38 -3.62 9.07 1.96
N SER A 39 -3.57 9.75 3.11
CA SER A 39 -4.49 10.85 3.42
C SER A 39 -4.33 12.06 2.49
N VAL A 40 -3.12 12.31 2.00
CA VAL A 40 -2.89 13.39 1.02
C VAL A 40 -3.59 13.12 -0.32
N GLU A 41 -3.86 11.86 -0.66
CA GLU A 41 -4.50 11.48 -1.93
C GLU A 41 -6.02 11.71 -1.93
N MET A 42 -6.60 12.14 -0.80
CA MET A 42 -7.96 12.69 -0.68
C MET A 42 -7.95 14.19 -0.32
N GLY A 43 -6.82 14.88 -0.52
CA GLY A 43 -6.68 16.32 -0.30
C GLY A 43 -6.45 16.72 1.17
N ALA A 44 -6.40 15.77 2.10
CA ALA A 44 -6.23 16.07 3.52
C ALA A 44 -4.89 16.76 3.78
N LYS A 45 -4.92 17.78 4.66
CA LYS A 45 -3.71 18.47 5.12
C LYS A 45 -2.88 17.58 6.04
N ASN A 46 -3.56 16.74 6.82
CA ASN A 46 -2.97 15.80 7.75
C ASN A 46 -3.90 14.59 7.91
N GLY A 47 -3.33 13.41 8.10
CA GLY A 47 -4.06 12.19 8.49
C GLY A 47 -3.44 11.62 9.74
N PHE A 48 -4.22 11.43 10.80
CA PHE A 48 -3.70 10.99 12.08
C PHE A 48 -4.62 9.99 12.78
N MET A 49 -4.05 9.29 13.75
CA MET A 49 -4.71 8.33 14.61
C MET A 49 -4.19 8.59 16.02
N GLU A 50 -5.05 8.45 17.01
CA GLU A 50 -4.61 8.61 18.39
C GLU A 50 -3.52 7.61 18.78
N PRO A 51 -2.55 8.03 19.61
CA PRO A 51 -1.57 7.12 20.16
C PRO A 51 -2.24 6.16 21.17
N ASP A 52 -2.05 4.87 20.92
CA ASP A 52 -2.37 3.78 21.84
C ASP A 52 -1.10 3.08 22.34
N GLU A 53 -1.26 2.02 23.10
CA GLU A 53 -0.17 1.23 23.67
C GLU A 53 0.83 0.75 22.60
N LYS A 54 0.34 0.34 21.41
CA LYS A 54 1.19 -0.08 20.30
C LYS A 54 2.09 1.07 19.81
N VAL A 55 1.54 2.28 19.71
CA VAL A 55 2.32 3.48 19.33
C VAL A 55 3.38 3.77 20.38
N LEU A 56 3.01 3.72 21.66
CA LEU A 56 3.93 3.97 22.76
C LEU A 56 5.05 2.93 22.80
N GLU A 57 4.74 1.65 22.64
CA GLU A 57 5.74 0.56 22.56
C GLU A 57 6.66 0.70 21.36
N TRP A 58 6.10 1.06 20.19
CA TRP A 58 6.90 1.32 19.01
C TRP A 58 7.84 2.51 19.19
N LEU A 59 7.41 3.55 19.91
CA LEU A 59 8.21 4.73 20.22
C LEU A 59 9.26 4.52 21.32
N LYS A 60 9.05 3.62 22.30
CA LYS A 60 9.97 3.39 23.43
C LYS A 60 11.46 3.29 23.02
N PRO A 61 11.87 2.47 22.04
CA PRO A 61 13.27 2.38 21.61
C PRO A 61 13.68 3.42 20.55
N ARG A 62 12.77 4.31 20.14
CA ARG A 62 12.94 5.23 18.99
C ARG A 62 12.85 6.72 19.36
N ALA A 63 12.17 7.04 20.45
CA ALA A 63 12.02 8.41 20.93
C ALA A 63 13.40 8.97 21.33
N ARG A 64 13.74 10.14 20.80
CA ARG A 64 15.01 10.83 21.11
C ARG A 64 14.88 11.81 22.27
N THR A 65 13.65 12.19 22.60
CA THR A 65 13.30 13.16 23.63
C THR A 65 12.02 12.70 24.31
N ASP A 66 11.80 13.20 25.51
CA ASP A 66 10.51 13.05 26.18
C ASP A 66 9.39 13.65 25.34
N PHE A 67 8.21 13.04 25.41
CA PHE A 67 7.03 13.47 24.69
C PHE A 67 5.81 13.35 25.58
N LYS A 68 4.83 14.22 25.34
CA LYS A 68 3.52 14.14 25.97
C LYS A 68 2.54 13.51 25.00
N VAL A 69 1.76 12.56 25.49
CA VAL A 69 0.63 12.00 24.75
C VAL A 69 -0.50 13.04 24.70
N ILE A 70 -0.95 13.35 23.50
CA ILE A 70 -2.09 14.23 23.23
C ILE A 70 -3.13 13.41 22.48
N LYS A 71 -4.38 13.56 22.90
CA LYS A 71 -5.57 12.88 22.38
C LYS A 71 -6.64 13.91 22.09
N ALA A 72 -7.59 13.56 21.25
CA ALA A 72 -8.80 14.36 21.07
C ALA A 72 -9.61 14.34 22.38
N ASP A 73 -10.27 15.46 22.67
CA ASP A 73 -11.21 15.51 23.78
C ASP A 73 -12.47 14.68 23.42
N PRO A 74 -13.11 13.99 24.37
CA PRO A 74 -14.30 13.18 24.08
C PRO A 74 -15.49 13.95 23.49
N ASP A 75 -15.50 15.28 23.65
CA ASP A 75 -16.50 16.22 23.14
C ASP A 75 -15.96 17.10 22.00
N ALA A 76 -14.86 16.68 21.35
CA ALA A 76 -14.34 17.36 20.17
C ALA A 76 -15.39 17.43 19.05
N ASN A 77 -15.51 18.61 18.43
CA ASN A 77 -16.45 18.82 17.32
C ASN A 77 -15.75 18.59 15.98
N TYR A 78 -16.26 17.63 15.20
CA TYR A 78 -15.79 17.36 13.84
C TYR A 78 -16.71 18.04 12.81
N GLU A 79 -16.13 18.61 11.75
CA GLU A 79 -16.90 19.19 10.64
C GLU A 79 -17.78 18.13 9.95
N ALA A 80 -17.27 16.90 9.85
CA ALA A 80 -17.98 15.75 9.31
C ALA A 80 -17.44 14.46 9.94
N GLU A 81 -18.34 13.51 10.16
CA GLU A 81 -18.03 12.18 10.65
C GLU A 81 -18.57 11.14 9.67
N ARG A 82 -17.77 10.11 9.38
CA ARG A 82 -18.14 9.01 8.47
C ARG A 82 -17.82 7.68 9.11
N VAL A 83 -18.78 6.77 9.07
CA VAL A 83 -18.65 5.42 9.63
C VAL A 83 -18.61 4.40 8.50
N TYR A 84 -17.58 3.56 8.49
CA TYR A 84 -17.39 2.52 7.46
C TYR A 84 -17.47 1.13 8.09
N ASP A 85 -18.46 0.33 7.68
CA ASP A 85 -18.48 -1.10 7.98
C ASP A 85 -17.55 -1.85 7.00
N VAL A 86 -16.44 -2.37 7.54
CA VAL A 86 -15.42 -3.08 6.75
C VAL A 86 -15.55 -4.60 6.84
N SER A 87 -16.57 -5.14 7.51
CA SER A 87 -16.74 -6.58 7.73
C SER A 87 -16.90 -7.38 6.44
N ARG A 88 -17.40 -6.73 5.39
CA ARG A 88 -17.62 -7.32 4.05
C ARG A 88 -16.81 -6.60 2.96
N LEU A 89 -15.85 -5.77 3.35
CA LEU A 89 -15.05 -5.01 2.39
C LEU A 89 -14.16 -5.95 1.57
N GLU A 90 -14.41 -5.99 0.26
CA GLU A 90 -13.54 -6.70 -0.68
C GLU A 90 -12.17 -6.01 -0.79
N PRO A 91 -11.11 -6.71 -1.22
CA PRO A 91 -9.89 -6.04 -1.67
C PRO A 91 -10.23 -4.93 -2.67
N GLN A 92 -9.62 -3.76 -2.47
CA GLN A 92 -9.89 -2.57 -3.27
C GLN A 92 -8.74 -2.31 -4.22
N VAL A 93 -9.06 -1.85 -5.42
CA VAL A 93 -8.08 -1.47 -6.45
C VAL A 93 -8.37 -0.06 -6.96
N ALA A 94 -7.40 0.84 -6.89
CA ALA A 94 -7.50 2.12 -7.59
C ALA A 94 -7.10 1.94 -9.05
N CYS A 95 -8.04 2.18 -9.95
CA CYS A 95 -7.86 2.05 -11.39
C CYS A 95 -7.21 3.31 -11.98
N PRO A 96 -6.51 3.21 -13.11
CA PRO A 96 -5.96 4.37 -13.79
C PRO A 96 -7.04 5.43 -14.11
N HIS A 97 -6.74 6.73 -14.16
CA HIS A 97 -5.46 7.38 -13.85
C HIS A 97 -5.56 8.26 -12.60
N THR A 98 -6.51 7.98 -11.71
CA THR A 98 -6.72 8.75 -10.47
C THR A 98 -6.86 7.81 -9.28
N VAL A 99 -6.40 8.25 -8.11
CA VAL A 99 -6.35 7.43 -6.90
C VAL A 99 -7.76 7.16 -6.34
N ASP A 100 -8.70 8.05 -6.62
CA ASP A 100 -10.11 7.97 -6.24
C ASP A 100 -10.98 7.14 -7.18
N ASN A 101 -10.47 6.69 -8.33
CA ASN A 101 -11.16 5.73 -9.19
C ASN A 101 -11.05 4.30 -8.60
N VAL A 102 -11.65 4.08 -7.43
CA VAL A 102 -11.53 2.82 -6.69
C VAL A 102 -12.67 1.88 -7.04
N LYS A 103 -12.33 0.62 -7.33
CA LYS A 103 -13.28 -0.46 -7.55
C LYS A 103 -12.99 -1.64 -6.62
N PRO A 104 -14.01 -2.42 -6.22
CA PRO A 104 -13.77 -3.72 -5.63
C PRO A 104 -13.06 -4.63 -6.64
N ILE A 105 -12.21 -5.53 -6.12
CA ILE A 105 -11.38 -6.43 -6.94
C ILE A 105 -12.19 -7.23 -7.96
N SER A 106 -13.41 -7.63 -7.59
CA SER A 106 -14.36 -8.36 -8.45
C SER A 106 -14.70 -7.66 -9.77
N GLN A 107 -14.57 -6.33 -9.84
CA GLN A 107 -14.86 -5.57 -11.07
C GLN A 107 -13.64 -5.38 -11.98
N VAL A 108 -12.44 -5.72 -11.51
CA VAL A 108 -11.19 -5.52 -12.25
C VAL A 108 -10.39 -6.81 -12.42
N ALA A 109 -10.89 -7.92 -11.87
CA ALA A 109 -10.30 -9.24 -12.03
C ALA A 109 -10.18 -9.59 -13.53
N GLY A 110 -9.07 -10.26 -13.90
CA GLY A 110 -8.74 -10.60 -15.28
C GLY A 110 -8.00 -9.49 -16.04
N THR A 111 -7.72 -8.34 -15.42
CA THR A 111 -6.89 -7.30 -16.04
C THR A 111 -5.44 -7.77 -16.11
N ARG A 112 -4.93 -8.06 -17.33
CA ARG A 112 -3.55 -8.48 -17.54
C ARG A 112 -2.55 -7.47 -16.96
N VAL A 113 -1.52 -7.97 -16.28
CA VAL A 113 -0.42 -7.16 -15.76
C VAL A 113 0.90 -7.55 -16.44
N HIS A 114 1.78 -6.56 -16.64
CA HIS A 114 3.13 -6.75 -17.18
C HIS A 114 4.19 -6.54 -16.09
N GLN A 115 3.85 -5.77 -15.07
CA GLN A 115 4.71 -5.49 -13.94
C GLN A 115 3.91 -5.48 -12.64
N ALA A 116 4.49 -6.06 -11.59
CA ALA A 116 3.99 -5.94 -10.23
C ALA A 116 5.06 -5.21 -9.40
N PHE A 117 4.65 -4.16 -8.70
CA PHE A 117 5.55 -3.32 -7.90
C PHE A 117 5.13 -3.37 -6.43
N LEU A 118 5.85 -4.17 -5.64
CA LEU A 118 5.65 -4.32 -4.19
C LEU A 118 6.75 -3.58 -3.45
N GLY A 119 6.40 -2.58 -2.64
CA GLY A 119 7.38 -1.86 -1.83
C GLY A 119 7.45 -0.36 -2.11
N SER A 120 6.93 0.46 -1.21
CA SER A 120 7.02 1.92 -1.30
C SER A 120 6.97 2.56 0.09
N CYS A 121 6.86 3.89 0.15
CA CYS A 121 6.57 4.61 1.38
C CYS A 121 5.16 4.32 1.94
N VAL A 122 4.27 3.69 1.17
CA VAL A 122 2.96 3.19 1.63
C VAL A 122 3.10 1.79 2.22
N ASN A 123 3.47 0.82 1.37
CA ASN A 123 3.57 -0.59 1.72
C ASN A 123 4.91 -1.14 1.27
N GLY A 124 5.79 -1.39 2.23
CA GLY A 124 7.17 -1.86 2.02
C GLY A 124 7.89 -2.11 3.35
N ARG A 125 7.13 -2.29 4.43
CA ARG A 125 7.62 -2.69 5.74
C ARG A 125 7.64 -4.22 5.83
N LEU A 126 8.05 -4.71 7.00
CA LEU A 126 8.25 -6.13 7.23
C LEU A 126 6.95 -6.94 7.08
N GLU A 127 5.82 -6.42 7.55
CA GLU A 127 4.53 -7.12 7.45
C GLU A 127 4.07 -7.28 5.99
N ASP A 128 4.33 -6.29 5.14
CA ASP A 128 3.99 -6.33 3.72
C ASP A 128 4.73 -7.48 3.02
N PHE A 129 6.02 -7.66 3.32
CA PHE A 129 6.82 -8.77 2.79
C PHE A 129 6.47 -10.12 3.43
N ALA A 130 6.06 -10.14 4.69
CA ALA A 130 5.58 -11.37 5.33
C ALA A 130 4.31 -11.90 4.65
N VAL A 131 3.39 -11.01 4.28
CA VAL A 131 2.19 -11.34 3.50
C VAL A 131 2.58 -11.89 2.13
N ALA A 132 3.44 -11.18 1.41
CA ALA A 132 3.88 -11.60 0.08
C ALA A 132 4.61 -12.96 0.09
N ALA A 133 5.53 -13.16 1.05
CA ALA A 133 6.28 -14.41 1.20
C ALA A 133 5.37 -15.60 1.55
N ARG A 134 4.32 -15.38 2.36
CA ARG A 134 3.33 -16.42 2.65
C ARG A 134 2.53 -16.78 1.41
N LEU A 135 2.07 -15.76 0.68
CA LEU A 135 1.22 -15.95 -0.49
C LEU A 135 1.98 -16.63 -1.64
N ILE A 136 3.27 -16.32 -1.83
CA ILE A 136 4.05 -16.88 -2.94
C ILE A 136 4.60 -18.28 -2.68
N LYS A 137 4.49 -18.80 -1.45
CA LYS A 137 5.09 -20.08 -1.06
C LYS A 137 4.60 -21.23 -1.97
N GLY A 138 5.54 -21.95 -2.58
CA GLY A 138 5.24 -23.07 -3.49
C GLY A 138 4.76 -22.64 -4.88
N ARG A 139 4.78 -21.33 -5.18
CA ARG A 139 4.37 -20.74 -6.46
C ARG A 139 5.54 -20.00 -7.11
N ARG A 140 5.37 -19.64 -8.38
CA ARG A 140 6.32 -18.84 -9.15
C ARG A 140 5.62 -17.60 -9.70
N VAL A 141 6.39 -16.54 -9.90
CA VAL A 141 5.96 -15.35 -10.65
C VAL A 141 5.62 -15.78 -12.08
N HIS A 142 4.54 -15.21 -12.64
CA HIS A 142 4.14 -15.46 -14.01
C HIS A 142 5.28 -15.07 -14.98
N PRO A 143 5.61 -15.88 -16.00
CA PRO A 143 6.79 -15.65 -16.86
C PRO A 143 6.78 -14.30 -17.60
N ASP A 144 5.60 -13.76 -17.88
CA ASP A 144 5.44 -12.46 -18.54
C ASP A 144 5.39 -11.26 -17.56
N VAL A 145 5.51 -11.49 -16.25
CA VAL A 145 5.41 -10.42 -15.24
C VAL A 145 6.75 -10.13 -14.59
N ARG A 146 7.13 -8.85 -14.62
CA ARG A 146 8.25 -8.34 -13.80
C ARG A 146 7.77 -8.06 -12.39
N PHE A 147 8.08 -8.94 -11.43
CA PHE A 147 7.75 -8.68 -10.03
C PHE A 147 8.91 -7.99 -9.29
N LEU A 148 8.79 -6.69 -9.04
CA LEU A 148 9.81 -5.86 -8.42
C LEU A 148 9.49 -5.62 -6.95
N VAL A 149 10.48 -5.88 -6.07
CA VAL A 149 10.33 -5.82 -4.62
C VAL A 149 11.27 -4.78 -4.01
N PHE A 150 10.74 -3.71 -3.43
CA PHE A 150 11.51 -2.57 -2.89
C PHE A 150 11.29 -2.40 -1.37
N PRO A 151 12.20 -2.87 -0.51
CA PRO A 151 12.12 -2.60 0.92
C PRO A 151 12.15 -1.10 1.25
N ALA A 152 11.29 -0.65 2.16
CA ALA A 152 11.15 0.78 2.48
C ALA A 152 12.38 1.38 3.18
N SER A 153 13.26 0.54 3.74
CA SER A 153 14.53 0.97 4.34
C SER A 153 15.55 -0.18 4.38
N MET A 154 16.81 0.15 4.64
CA MET A 154 17.86 -0.87 4.88
C MET A 154 17.58 -1.75 6.11
N ASN A 155 16.93 -1.20 7.14
CA ASN A 155 16.57 -1.98 8.33
C ASN A 155 15.51 -3.03 7.97
N VAL A 156 14.47 -2.62 7.26
CA VAL A 156 13.44 -3.56 6.77
C VAL A 156 14.05 -4.59 5.83
N TYR A 157 14.94 -4.17 4.91
CA TYR A 157 15.62 -5.09 4.00
C TYR A 157 16.35 -6.19 4.79
N ARG A 158 17.20 -5.81 5.74
CA ARG A 158 17.98 -6.76 6.56
C ARG A 158 17.10 -7.70 7.35
N GLU A 159 16.05 -7.18 7.97
CA GLU A 159 15.15 -7.99 8.78
C GLU A 159 14.30 -8.95 7.93
N ALA A 160 13.78 -8.49 6.79
CA ALA A 160 13.03 -9.32 5.86
C ALA A 160 13.91 -10.41 5.22
N MET A 161 15.19 -10.12 4.98
CA MET A 161 16.17 -11.12 4.55
C MET A 161 16.43 -12.15 5.65
N ALA A 162 16.68 -11.72 6.90
CA ALA A 162 16.94 -12.60 8.03
C ALA A 162 15.75 -13.53 8.35
N LYS A 163 14.52 -13.06 8.13
CA LYS A 163 13.30 -13.86 8.25
C LYS A 163 12.99 -14.74 7.03
N GLY A 164 13.82 -14.68 5.98
CA GLY A 164 13.65 -15.47 4.75
C GLY A 164 12.53 -14.98 3.83
N TYR A 165 11.91 -13.82 4.10
CA TYR A 165 10.82 -13.30 3.26
C TYR A 165 11.32 -12.89 1.88
N LEU A 166 12.46 -12.19 1.84
CA LEU A 166 13.07 -11.79 0.57
C LEU A 166 13.61 -13.01 -0.19
N THR A 167 14.14 -14.01 0.52
CA THR A 167 14.57 -15.28 -0.08
C THR A 167 13.41 -16.00 -0.77
N ALA A 168 12.26 -16.12 -0.10
CA ALA A 168 11.08 -16.76 -0.68
C ALA A 168 10.59 -16.04 -1.96
N LEU A 169 10.60 -14.70 -1.96
CA LEU A 169 10.23 -13.90 -3.12
C LEU A 169 11.24 -14.07 -4.27
N LEU A 170 12.54 -14.03 -3.95
CA LEU A 170 13.62 -14.22 -4.91
C LEU A 170 13.55 -15.60 -5.57
N GLU A 171 13.40 -16.66 -4.77
CA GLU A 171 13.28 -18.03 -5.28
C GLU A 171 12.08 -18.16 -6.21
N ALA A 172 10.97 -17.51 -5.92
CA ALA A 172 9.78 -17.51 -6.77
C ALA A 172 9.94 -16.76 -8.10
N GLY A 173 11.03 -16.01 -8.31
CA GLY A 173 11.30 -15.25 -9.53
C GLY A 173 11.09 -13.74 -9.39
N ALA A 174 10.89 -13.22 -8.17
CA ALA A 174 10.85 -11.78 -7.94
C ALA A 174 12.26 -11.17 -7.98
N ILE A 175 12.35 -9.89 -8.38
CA ILE A 175 13.57 -9.11 -8.41
C ILE A 175 13.59 -8.20 -7.18
N VAL A 176 14.46 -8.53 -6.22
CA VAL A 176 14.64 -7.72 -5.01
C VAL A 176 15.58 -6.56 -5.31
N MET A 177 15.08 -5.35 -5.11
CA MET A 177 15.76 -4.09 -5.42
C MET A 177 16.34 -3.45 -4.16
N ASN A 178 17.34 -2.58 -4.31
CA ASN A 178 17.83 -1.78 -3.19
C ASN A 178 16.69 -0.94 -2.57
N PRO A 179 16.75 -0.63 -1.26
CA PRO A 179 15.73 0.20 -0.65
C PRO A 179 15.56 1.53 -1.35
N GLY A 180 14.30 1.91 -1.61
CA GLY A 180 13.97 3.09 -2.39
C GLY A 180 12.50 3.14 -2.77
N CYS A 181 12.16 4.10 -3.61
CA CYS A 181 10.80 4.31 -4.12
C CYS A 181 10.71 4.14 -5.65
N GLY A 182 11.64 3.44 -6.29
CA GLY A 182 11.57 3.18 -7.73
C GLY A 182 10.42 2.23 -8.08
N PRO A 183 9.65 2.41 -9.17
CA PRO A 183 9.66 3.51 -10.14
C PRO A 183 8.63 4.60 -9.83
N CYS A 184 8.26 4.85 -8.56
CA CYS A 184 7.12 5.71 -8.15
C CYS A 184 7.11 7.12 -8.77
N LEU A 185 8.26 7.68 -9.16
CA LEU A 185 8.38 8.99 -9.81
C LEU A 185 8.92 8.90 -11.25
N GLY A 186 8.88 7.72 -11.87
CA GLY A 186 9.54 7.45 -13.15
C GLY A 186 11.06 7.42 -13.04
N ALA A 187 11.59 7.37 -11.82
CA ALA A 187 13.02 7.33 -11.53
C ALA A 187 13.37 5.98 -10.91
N HIS A 188 14.34 5.29 -11.53
CA HIS A 188 14.99 4.06 -11.05
C HIS A 188 14.11 2.79 -11.06
N GLY A 189 14.60 1.74 -11.73
CA GLY A 189 14.11 0.36 -11.64
C GLY A 189 12.63 0.14 -11.99
N GLY A 190 12.35 -0.30 -13.23
CA GLY A 190 10.99 -0.70 -13.63
C GLY A 190 10.14 0.39 -14.27
N THR A 191 10.76 1.33 -15.00
CA THR A 191 10.01 2.28 -15.84
C THR A 191 9.12 1.55 -16.85
N LEU A 192 7.86 1.99 -16.95
CA LEU A 192 6.87 1.38 -17.83
C LEU A 192 6.99 1.89 -19.27
N ALA A 193 6.92 0.95 -20.22
CA ALA A 193 6.83 1.22 -21.65
C ALA A 193 5.38 1.55 -22.07
N PRO A 194 5.16 2.13 -23.26
CA PRO A 194 3.82 2.33 -23.80
C PRO A 194 3.00 1.02 -23.85
N GLY A 195 1.74 1.07 -23.40
CA GLY A 195 0.84 -0.08 -23.38
C GLY A 195 1.05 -1.06 -22.22
N GLU A 196 2.06 -0.86 -21.37
CA GLU A 196 2.26 -1.71 -20.20
C GLU A 196 1.29 -1.37 -19.06
N VAL A 197 0.95 -2.41 -18.31
CA VAL A 197 0.05 -2.35 -17.14
C VAL A 197 0.85 -2.76 -15.91
N CYS A 198 0.83 -1.90 -14.88
CA CYS A 198 1.48 -2.14 -13.60
C CYS A 198 0.44 -2.23 -12.48
N ILE A 199 0.55 -3.22 -11.60
CA ILE A 199 -0.16 -3.25 -10.31
C ILE A 199 0.84 -2.93 -9.21
N SER A 200 0.53 -1.94 -8.37
CA SER A 200 1.50 -1.35 -7.43
C SER A 200 0.94 -1.20 -6.01
N SER A 201 1.79 -1.45 -5.01
CA SER A 201 1.53 -1.12 -3.61
C SER A 201 2.06 0.28 -3.23
N SER A 202 1.99 1.23 -4.16
CA SER A 202 2.30 2.65 -3.95
C SER A 202 1.03 3.48 -3.82
N ASN A 203 1.17 4.80 -3.76
CA ASN A 203 0.07 5.73 -3.52
C ASN A 203 -0.48 6.42 -4.78
N ARG A 204 0.24 6.41 -5.91
CA ARG A 204 -0.11 7.25 -7.07
C ARG A 204 -0.09 6.49 -8.38
N ASN A 205 -1.14 6.69 -9.16
CA ASN A 205 -1.36 6.05 -10.47
C ASN A 205 -1.62 7.05 -11.61
N PHE A 206 -1.16 8.28 -11.45
CA PHE A 206 -1.31 9.32 -12.48
C PHE A 206 -0.68 8.92 -13.81
N ARG A 207 -1.21 9.45 -14.91
CA ARG A 207 -0.65 9.22 -16.24
C ARG A 207 0.81 9.65 -16.31
N GLY A 208 1.70 8.77 -16.79
CA GLY A 208 3.14 9.03 -16.86
C GLY A 208 3.89 8.92 -15.52
N ARG A 209 3.24 8.47 -14.45
CA ARG A 209 3.83 8.45 -13.11
C ARG A 209 5.04 7.53 -12.97
N MET A 210 5.04 6.40 -13.69
CA MET A 210 6.11 5.39 -13.65
C MET A 210 6.85 5.26 -14.99
N GLY A 211 6.81 6.28 -15.85
CA GLY A 211 7.45 6.24 -17.17
C GLY A 211 6.52 6.74 -18.27
N SER A 212 6.14 5.87 -19.20
CA SER A 212 5.29 6.24 -20.35
C SER A 212 3.93 6.81 -19.92
N ARG A 213 3.45 7.80 -20.67
CA ARG A 213 2.09 8.34 -20.54
C ARG A 213 1.02 7.39 -21.08
N ASP A 214 1.41 6.40 -21.86
CA ASP A 214 0.53 5.37 -22.41
C ASP A 214 0.55 4.08 -21.56
N ALA A 215 1.17 4.13 -20.39
CA ALA A 215 1.13 3.05 -19.42
C ALA A 215 -0.02 3.25 -18.42
N GLU A 216 -0.52 2.13 -17.91
CA GLU A 216 -1.58 2.08 -16.91
C GLU A 216 -1.03 1.58 -15.57
N ILE A 217 -1.49 2.21 -14.48
CA ILE A 217 -1.08 1.86 -13.12
C ILE A 217 -2.33 1.62 -12.29
N TYR A 218 -2.42 0.44 -11.71
CA TYR A 218 -3.41 0.06 -10.72
C TYR A 218 -2.74 0.09 -9.34
N LEU A 219 -3.46 0.52 -8.31
CA LEU A 219 -2.98 0.47 -6.92
C LEU A 219 -3.72 -0.61 -6.16
N GLY A 220 -2.99 -1.44 -5.41
CA GLY A 220 -3.55 -2.52 -4.61
C GLY A 220 -2.73 -2.80 -3.36
N SER A 221 -3.29 -3.60 -2.46
CA SER A 221 -2.56 -4.06 -1.27
C SER A 221 -1.39 -4.97 -1.64
N PRO A 222 -0.40 -5.17 -0.75
CA PRO A 222 0.66 -6.16 -0.93
C PRO A 222 0.18 -7.55 -1.34
N ALA A 223 -0.93 -8.00 -0.75
CA ALA A 223 -1.56 -9.27 -1.08
C ALA A 223 -2.04 -9.29 -2.54
N THR A 224 -2.76 -8.24 -2.96
CA THR A 224 -3.31 -8.12 -4.32
C THR A 224 -2.21 -8.01 -5.36
N VAL A 225 -1.18 -7.21 -5.10
CA VAL A 225 -0.01 -7.07 -5.99
C VAL A 225 0.73 -8.40 -6.15
N THR A 226 0.93 -9.12 -5.05
CA THR A 226 1.63 -10.42 -5.07
C THR A 226 0.79 -11.48 -5.78
N ALA A 227 -0.52 -11.51 -5.53
CA ALA A 227 -1.46 -12.40 -6.22
C ALA A 227 -1.40 -12.18 -7.75
N ALA A 228 -1.46 -10.92 -8.16
CA ALA A 228 -1.38 -10.56 -9.57
C ALA A 228 -0.03 -10.87 -10.20
N ALA A 229 1.07 -10.74 -9.44
CA ALA A 229 2.40 -11.13 -9.90
C ALA A 229 2.51 -12.63 -10.23
N ILE A 230 1.82 -13.46 -9.46
CA ILE A 230 1.79 -14.91 -9.66
C ILE A 230 0.85 -15.27 -10.81
N ALA A 231 -0.32 -14.63 -10.89
CA ALA A 231 -1.36 -14.97 -11.86
C ALA A 231 -1.10 -14.44 -13.28
N GLY A 232 -0.38 -13.32 -13.43
CA GLY A 232 -0.26 -12.64 -14.73
C GLY A 232 -1.35 -11.61 -14.99
N GLU A 233 -2.32 -11.50 -14.09
CA GLU A 233 -3.47 -10.60 -14.14
C GLU A 233 -3.94 -10.23 -12.74
N ILE A 234 -4.71 -9.16 -12.61
CA ILE A 234 -5.35 -8.79 -11.35
C ILE A 234 -6.32 -9.91 -10.95
N VAL A 235 -6.14 -10.47 -9.76
CA VAL A 235 -6.96 -11.55 -9.19
C VAL A 235 -7.18 -11.30 -7.70
N ASP A 236 -8.24 -11.91 -7.16
CA ASP A 236 -8.53 -11.82 -5.73
C ASP A 236 -7.51 -12.62 -4.91
N PRO A 237 -6.73 -11.97 -4.01
CA PRO A 237 -5.77 -12.69 -3.17
C PRO A 237 -6.41 -13.68 -2.19
N ARG A 238 -7.73 -13.65 -1.99
CA ARG A 238 -8.47 -14.59 -1.12
C ARG A 238 -8.67 -15.97 -1.78
N GLU A 239 -8.49 -16.06 -3.09
CA GLU A 239 -8.64 -17.30 -3.87
C GLU A 239 -7.31 -18.06 -4.03
N MET A 240 -6.24 -17.58 -3.40
CA MET A 240 -4.87 -18.09 -3.50
C MET A 240 -4.32 -18.61 -2.17
#